data_AF-A0A968QNJ8-F1
#
_entry.id   AF-A0A968QNJ8-F1
#
_cell.length_a   1.000
_cell.length_b   1.000
_cell.length_c   1.000
_cell.angle_alpha   90.00
_cell.angle_beta   90.00
_cell.angle_gamma   90.00
#
_symmetry.space_group_name_H-M   'P 1'
#
loop_
_entity.id
_entity.type
_entity.pdbx_description
1 polymer ?
#
loop_
_entity_poly.entity_id
_entity_poly.type
_entity_poly.pdbx_seq_one_letter_code
_entity_poly.pdbx_strand_id
1 'polypeptide(L)'
;MRKKDCVVFTAATLCYRDSFDNFKIISGMNRPPDLQIEDEHPKEFRFAVIPSPFSKDAMQIIVPDKAVSGTFSNKDAWLKSVTELLPELIRQNKGRSLVLFSSYSDLNAVAERFAKSANAAIIPCWFSKTACHQPICARNSGH
;
A
#
# COMPACT_ATOMS: atom_id res chain seq x y z
N MET A 1 3.07 -35.21 14.96
CA MET A 1 2.75 -33.78 14.73
C MET A 1 1.80 -33.34 15.84
N ARG A 2 2.15 -32.37 16.70
CA ARG A 2 1.27 -31.98 17.83
C ARG A 2 0.02 -31.27 17.29
N LYS A 3 -1.17 -31.82 17.57
CA LYS A 3 -2.46 -31.21 17.22
C LYS A 3 -2.57 -29.89 18.00
N LYS A 4 -2.75 -28.76 17.30
CA LYS A 4 -2.92 -27.47 17.97
C LYS A 4 -4.35 -27.36 18.47
N ASP A 5 -4.51 -27.18 19.78
CA ASP A 5 -5.83 -27.06 20.40
C ASP A 5 -6.54 -25.77 19.97
N CYS A 6 -5.79 -24.67 19.79
CA CYS A 6 -6.28 -23.37 19.32
C CYS A 6 -5.32 -22.73 18.30
N VAL A 7 -5.88 -21.95 17.36
CA VAL A 7 -5.12 -21.14 16.38
C VAL A 7 -5.65 -19.71 16.44
N VAL A 8 -4.75 -18.73 16.59
CA VAL A 8 -5.09 -17.31 16.62
C VAL A 8 -4.51 -16.63 15.39
N PHE A 9 -5.37 -15.97 14.62
CA PHE A 9 -4.99 -15.10 13.52
C PHE A 9 -5.11 -13.65 13.99
N THR A 10 -4.01 -12.90 13.92
CA THR A 10 -3.98 -11.48 14.27
C THR A 10 -3.22 -10.69 13.21
N ALA A 11 -3.82 -9.59 12.75
CA ALA A 11 -3.18 -8.60 11.90
C ALA A 11 -3.93 -7.27 12.01
N ALA A 12 -3.27 -6.17 11.65
CA ALA A 12 -3.88 -4.84 11.67
C ALA A 12 -4.93 -4.61 10.56
N THR A 13 -4.98 -5.48 9.53
CA THR A 13 -5.76 -5.26 8.30
C THR A 13 -6.55 -6.49 7.84
N LEU A 14 -6.96 -7.38 8.76
CA LEU A 14 -7.75 -8.57 8.40
C LEU A 14 -9.17 -8.23 7.92
N CYS A 15 -9.73 -7.11 8.40
CA CYS A 15 -11.08 -6.69 8.04
C CYS A 15 -11.10 -5.96 6.69
N TYR A 16 -12.10 -6.26 5.88
CA TYR A 16 -12.43 -5.49 4.68
C TYR A 16 -13.85 -4.96 4.83
N ARG A 17 -14.04 -3.64 4.71
CA ARG A 17 -15.34 -2.96 4.91
C ARG A 17 -16.02 -3.39 6.22
N ASP A 18 -15.28 -3.31 7.33
CA ASP A 18 -15.74 -3.66 8.68
C ASP A 18 -16.23 -5.11 8.86
N SER A 19 -15.88 -6.02 7.95
CA SER A 19 -16.23 -7.44 8.03
C SER A 19 -15.02 -8.38 7.87
N PHE A 20 -15.12 -9.56 8.49
CA PHE A 20 -14.18 -10.68 8.34
C PHE A 20 -14.55 -11.65 7.21
N ASP A 21 -15.63 -11.41 6.46
CA ASP A 21 -16.17 -12.40 5.51
C ASP A 21 -15.18 -12.78 4.41
N ASN A 22 -14.46 -11.80 3.85
CA ASN A 22 -13.39 -12.06 2.90
C ASN A 22 -12.31 -12.98 3.50
N PHE A 23 -11.91 -12.73 4.75
CA PHE A 23 -10.94 -13.57 5.43
C PHE A 23 -11.47 -14.98 5.64
N LYS A 24 -12.73 -15.14 6.07
CA LYS A 24 -13.38 -16.45 6.24
C LYS A 24 -13.41 -17.24 4.94
N ILE A 25 -13.72 -16.59 3.81
CA ILE A 25 -13.75 -17.21 2.48
C ILE A 25 -12.36 -17.68 2.07
N ILE A 26 -11.35 -16.80 2.17
CA ILE A 26 -9.97 -17.11 1.74
C ILE A 26 -9.35 -18.22 2.59
N SER A 27 -9.61 -18.19 3.91
CA SER A 27 -9.08 -19.19 4.85
C SER A 27 -9.89 -20.47 4.91
N GLY A 28 -11.03 -20.55 4.23
CA GLY A 28 -11.91 -21.72 4.23
C GLY A 28 -12.69 -21.92 5.53
N MET A 29 -12.77 -20.91 6.41
CA MET A 29 -13.54 -20.96 7.67
C MET A 29 -15.06 -20.87 7.46
N ASN A 30 -15.50 -20.65 6.23
CA ASN A 30 -16.91 -20.65 5.82
C ASN A 30 -17.39 -22.02 5.30
N ARG A 31 -16.52 -23.04 5.28
CA ARG A 31 -16.91 -24.37 4.80
C ARG A 31 -17.75 -25.07 5.88
N PRO A 32 -18.86 -25.74 5.50
CA PRO A 32 -19.58 -26.59 6.43
C PRO A 32 -18.62 -27.67 6.95
N PRO A 33 -18.74 -28.08 8.23
CA PRO A 33 -17.95 -29.19 8.75
C PRO A 33 -18.22 -30.45 7.91
N ASP A 34 -17.17 -31.16 7.51
CA ASP A 34 -17.31 -32.44 6.82
C ASP A 34 -18.01 -33.43 7.77
N LEU A 35 -19.26 -33.76 7.45
CA LEU A 35 -20.13 -34.67 8.23
C LEU A 35 -19.60 -36.12 8.29
N GLN A 36 -18.42 -36.40 7.72
CA GLN A 36 -17.82 -37.74 7.65
C GLN A 36 -16.78 -38.00 8.75
N ILE A 37 -16.53 -37.06 9.66
CA ILE A 37 -15.60 -37.24 10.78
C ILE A 37 -16.40 -37.31 12.09
N GLU A 38 -16.75 -38.52 12.52
CA GLU A 38 -17.64 -38.80 13.67
C GLU A 38 -17.10 -38.31 15.04
N ASP A 39 -15.82 -37.92 15.12
CA ASP A 39 -15.13 -37.62 16.40
C ASP A 39 -14.58 -36.18 16.52
N GLU A 40 -14.82 -35.28 15.55
CA GLU A 40 -14.40 -33.89 15.67
C GLU A 40 -15.59 -32.95 15.87
N HIS A 41 -15.79 -32.54 17.13
CA HIS A 41 -16.64 -31.39 17.41
C HIS A 41 -16.18 -30.18 16.57
N PRO A 42 -17.09 -29.49 15.86
CA PRO A 42 -16.74 -28.33 15.07
C PRO A 42 -16.11 -27.27 15.99
N LYS A 43 -14.88 -26.85 15.68
CA LYS A 43 -14.19 -25.81 16.44
C LYS A 43 -14.91 -24.47 16.23
N GLU A 44 -15.19 -23.79 17.33
CA GLU A 44 -15.82 -22.46 17.29
C GLU A 44 -14.85 -21.42 16.70
N PHE A 45 -15.34 -20.62 15.74
CA PHE A 45 -14.60 -19.47 15.23
C PHE A 45 -15.07 -18.19 15.90
N ARG A 46 -14.13 -17.44 16.49
CA ARG A 46 -14.38 -16.14 17.12
C ARG A 46 -13.64 -15.05 16.39
N PHE A 47 -14.29 -13.91 16.21
CA PHE A 47 -13.75 -12.75 15.51
C PHE A 47 -13.95 -11.50 16.36
N ALA A 48 -12.90 -10.70 16.50
CA ALA A 48 -12.92 -9.47 17.28
C ALA A 48 -12.11 -8.39 16.57
N VAL A 49 -12.63 -7.16 16.57
CA VAL A 49 -11.91 -5.97 16.10
C VAL A 49 -11.50 -5.17 17.32
N ILE A 50 -10.21 -4.86 17.41
CA ILE A 50 -9.71 -3.92 18.41
C ILE A 50 -9.64 -2.55 17.72
N PRO A 51 -10.35 -1.51 18.22
CA PRO A 51 -10.34 -0.20 17.61
C PRO A 51 -8.94 0.43 17.69
N SER A 52 -8.60 1.25 16.69
CA SER A 52 -7.35 2.00 16.69
C SER A 52 -7.27 2.93 17.90
N PRO A 53 -6.14 2.97 18.63
CA PRO A 53 -5.94 3.93 19.72
C PRO A 53 -5.70 5.37 19.20
N PHE A 54 -5.50 5.55 17.90
CA PHE A 54 -5.23 6.86 17.30
C PHE A 54 -6.51 7.57 16.89
N SER A 55 -6.61 8.87 17.18
CA SER A 55 -7.73 9.70 16.73
C SER A 55 -7.75 9.79 15.19
N LYS A 56 -8.96 9.65 14.63
CA LYS A 56 -9.19 9.82 13.19
C LYS A 56 -9.00 11.27 12.74
N ASP A 57 -9.15 12.23 13.65
CA ASP A 57 -9.05 13.67 13.35
C ASP A 57 -7.63 14.11 13.01
N ALA A 58 -6.63 13.30 13.40
CA ALA A 58 -5.23 13.52 13.04
C ALA A 58 -4.92 13.16 11.57
N MET A 59 -5.85 12.50 10.88
CA MET A 59 -5.70 12.06 9.49
C MET A 59 -6.52 12.92 8.55
N GLN A 60 -5.89 13.47 7.50
CA GLN A 60 -6.58 14.18 6.43
C GLN A 60 -6.36 13.45 5.11
N ILE A 61 -7.45 13.26 4.36
CA ILE A 61 -7.41 12.77 2.98
C ILE A 61 -7.63 13.97 2.09
N ILE A 62 -6.62 14.30 1.28
CA ILE A 62 -6.69 15.42 0.33
C ILE A 62 -6.69 14.83 -1.07
N VAL A 63 -7.72 15.15 -1.84
CA VAL A 63 -7.80 14.83 -3.27
C VAL A 63 -7.61 16.14 -4.04
N PRO A 64 -6.54 16.31 -4.83
CA PRO A 64 -6.35 17.53 -5.61
C PRO A 64 -7.50 17.77 -6.58
N ASP A 65 -7.97 19.02 -6.71
CA ASP A 65 -9.08 19.37 -7.61
C ASP A 65 -8.84 18.98 -9.08
N LYS A 66 -7.57 18.96 -9.48
CA LYS A 66 -7.12 18.58 -10.84
C LYS A 66 -6.69 17.11 -10.92
N ALA A 67 -7.09 16.27 -9.97
CA ALA A 67 -6.75 14.86 -9.98
C ALA A 67 -7.34 14.18 -11.23
N VAL A 68 -6.44 13.69 -12.09
CA VAL A 68 -6.81 12.91 -13.28
C VAL A 68 -6.99 11.45 -12.90
N SER A 69 -7.93 10.79 -13.56
CA SER A 69 -8.12 9.34 -13.42
C SER A 69 -6.83 8.60 -13.78
N GLY A 70 -6.42 7.66 -12.91
CA GLY A 70 -5.32 6.73 -13.14
C GLY A 70 -5.69 5.52 -14.00
N THR A 71 -6.85 5.54 -14.68
CA THR A 71 -7.23 4.50 -15.64
C THR A 71 -6.22 4.41 -16.78
N PHE A 72 -6.00 3.19 -17.29
CA PHE A 72 -4.99 2.94 -18.34
C PHE A 72 -5.14 3.86 -19.57
N SER A 73 -6.38 4.17 -19.97
CA SER A 73 -6.69 5.08 -21.08
C SER A 73 -6.19 6.51 -20.90
N ASN A 74 -5.91 6.95 -19.66
CA ASN A 74 -5.51 8.32 -19.32
C ASN A 74 -4.12 8.38 -18.67
N LYS A 75 -3.32 7.33 -18.87
CA LYS A 75 -2.05 7.10 -18.15
C LYS A 75 -1.04 8.22 -18.33
N ASP A 76 -0.90 8.79 -19.53
CA ASP A 76 0.06 9.85 -19.79
C ASP A 76 -0.31 11.17 -19.10
N ALA A 77 -1.59 11.54 -19.12
CA ALA A 77 -2.08 12.72 -18.41
C ALA A 77 -1.92 12.55 -16.89
N TRP A 78 -2.21 11.34 -16.38
CA TRP A 78 -1.97 11.00 -14.99
C TRP A 78 -0.49 11.11 -14.60
N LEU A 79 0.42 10.50 -15.37
CA LEU A 79 1.87 10.56 -15.12
C LEU A 79 2.37 12.02 -15.13
N LYS A 80 1.89 12.84 -16.06
CA LYS A 80 2.23 14.26 -16.13
C LYS A 80 1.76 15.00 -14.86
N SER A 81 0.48 14.86 -14.51
CA SER A 81 -0.10 15.49 -13.31
C SER A 81 0.64 15.09 -12.04
N VAL A 82 0.96 13.81 -11.85
CA VAL A 82 1.71 13.32 -10.69
C VAL A 82 3.12 13.92 -10.64
N THR A 83 3.82 13.98 -11.78
CA THR A 83 5.18 14.55 -11.85
C THR A 83 5.19 16.05 -11.49
N GLU A 84 4.13 16.77 -11.85
CA GLU A 84 3.98 18.19 -11.53
C GLU A 84 3.59 18.43 -10.06
N LEU A 85 2.77 17.55 -9.47
CA LEU A 85 2.28 17.66 -8.09
C LEU A 85 3.34 17.25 -7.04
N LEU A 86 4.15 16.24 -7.34
CA LEU A 86 5.06 15.62 -6.37
C LEU A 86 6.03 16.61 -5.69
N PRO A 87 6.73 17.50 -6.42
CA PRO A 87 7.67 18.43 -5.80
C PRO A 87 7.00 19.33 -4.76
N GLU A 88 5.80 19.82 -5.06
CA GLU A 88 5.06 20.70 -4.17
C GLU A 88 4.64 19.96 -2.90
N LEU A 89 4.08 18.75 -3.03
CA LEU A 89 3.70 17.93 -1.88
C LEU A 89 4.91 17.58 -1.01
N ILE A 90 6.06 17.30 -1.60
CA ILE A 90 7.28 17.01 -0.83
C ILE A 90 7.77 18.24 -0.07
N ARG A 91 7.72 19.43 -0.68
CA ARG A 91 8.08 20.69 0.00
C ARG A 91 7.14 21.00 1.17
N GLN A 92 5.83 20.86 0.96
CA GLN A 92 4.82 21.04 2.01
C GLN A 92 5.04 20.10 3.19
N ASN A 93 5.43 18.85 2.91
CA ASN A 93 5.74 17.83 3.93
C ASN A 93 7.20 17.87 4.43
N LYS A 94 7.99 18.90 4.07
CA LYS A 94 9.39 19.08 4.49
C LYS A 94 10.27 17.85 4.22
N GLY A 95 10.06 17.19 3.08
CA GLY A 95 10.80 15.98 2.69
C GLY A 95 10.30 14.67 3.30
N ARG A 96 9.33 14.69 4.22
CA ARG A 96 8.81 13.50 4.93
C ARG A 96 7.63 12.89 4.19
N SER A 97 7.88 12.38 2.99
CA SER A 97 6.84 11.84 2.12
C SER A 97 7.12 10.38 1.74
N LEU A 98 6.12 9.52 1.89
CA LEU A 98 6.08 8.18 1.30
C LEU A 98 5.09 8.18 0.13
N VAL A 99 5.59 7.86 -1.06
CA VAL A 99 4.77 7.78 -2.27
C VAL A 99 4.62 6.32 -2.66
N LEU A 100 3.38 5.84 -2.78
CA LEU A 100 3.05 4.46 -3.13
C LEU A 100 2.52 4.42 -4.57
N PHE A 101 3.15 3.58 -5.41
CA PHE A 101 2.72 3.31 -6.77
C PHE A 101 2.14 1.89 -6.86
N SER A 102 1.10 1.72 -7.67
CA SER A 102 0.52 0.40 -7.95
C SER A 102 1.39 -0.47 -8.87
N SER A 103 2.39 0.11 -9.56
CA SER A 103 3.33 -0.63 -10.40
C SER A 103 4.73 -0.01 -10.43
N TYR A 104 5.76 -0.84 -10.63
CA TYR A 104 7.13 -0.38 -10.84
C TYR A 104 7.30 0.40 -12.16
N SER A 105 6.51 0.08 -13.18
CA SER A 105 6.50 0.83 -14.44
C SER A 105 6.14 2.30 -14.21
N ASP A 106 5.13 2.55 -13.39
CA ASP A 106 4.69 3.92 -13.05
C ASP A 106 5.74 4.64 -12.20
N LEU A 107 6.29 3.94 -11.20
CA LEU A 107 7.38 4.46 -10.37
C LEU A 107 8.57 4.90 -11.24
N ASN A 108 9.04 4.04 -12.14
CA ASN A 108 10.19 4.33 -12.99
C ASN A 108 9.89 5.50 -13.94
N ALA A 109 8.71 5.52 -14.56
CA ALA A 109 8.31 6.61 -15.45
C ALA A 109 8.25 7.96 -14.72
N VAL A 110 7.69 8.01 -13.51
CA VAL A 110 7.66 9.22 -12.70
C VAL A 110 9.07 9.60 -12.23
N ALA A 111 9.89 8.64 -11.78
CA ALA A 111 11.25 8.90 -11.32
C ALA A 111 12.12 9.51 -12.43
N GLU A 112 12.04 8.98 -13.66
CA GLU A 112 12.76 9.53 -14.82
C GLU A 112 12.29 10.94 -15.18
N ARG A 113 10.97 11.18 -15.20
CA ARG A 113 10.41 12.52 -15.48
C ARG A 113 10.77 13.51 -14.39
N PHE A 114 10.76 13.08 -13.13
CA PHE A 114 11.13 13.89 -11.97
C PHE A 114 12.62 14.25 -11.99
N ALA A 115 13.51 13.30 -12.28
CA ALA A 115 14.96 13.55 -12.39
C ALA A 115 15.32 14.53 -13.51
N LYS A 116 14.54 14.54 -14.60
CA LYS A 116 14.70 15.48 -15.73
C LYS A 116 14.15 16.88 -15.45
N SER A 117 13.33 17.04 -14.41
CA SER A 117 12.76 18.35 -14.05
C SER A 117 13.81 19.22 -13.36
N ALA A 118 13.97 20.47 -13.79
CA ALA A 118 14.89 21.44 -13.20
C ALA A 118 14.61 21.73 -11.70
N ASN A 119 13.44 21.35 -11.19
CA ASN A 119 13.05 21.44 -9.78
C ASN A 119 13.52 20.24 -8.92
N ALA A 120 14.24 19.26 -9.51
CA ALA A 120 14.81 18.11 -8.79
C ALA A 120 15.95 18.47 -7.83
N ALA A 121 16.38 19.74 -7.81
CA ALA A 121 17.44 20.21 -6.94
C ALA A 121 17.08 19.98 -5.46
N ILE A 122 17.84 19.07 -4.84
CA ILE A 122 18.00 18.86 -3.39
C ILE A 122 16.80 18.21 -2.66
N ILE A 123 16.12 17.25 -3.27
CA ILE A 123 15.23 16.35 -2.51
C ILE A 123 15.82 14.93 -2.53
N PRO A 124 16.33 14.42 -1.39
CA PRO A 124 16.77 13.03 -1.29
C PRO A 124 15.58 12.08 -1.44
N CYS A 125 15.49 11.38 -2.58
CA CYS A 125 14.46 10.39 -2.85
C CYS A 125 15.03 8.97 -2.75
N TRP A 126 14.35 8.11 -2.00
CA TRP A 126 14.67 6.69 -1.91
C TRP A 126 13.64 5.87 -2.69
N PHE A 127 14.09 5.14 -3.69
CA PHE A 127 13.23 4.26 -4.48
C PHE A 127 13.39 2.82 -3.96
N SER A 128 12.28 2.22 -3.53
CA SER A 128 12.26 0.79 -3.20
C SER A 128 12.53 -0.01 -4.47
N LYS A 129 13.62 -0.79 -4.46
CA LYS A 129 13.89 -1.77 -5.51
C LYS A 129 13.68 -3.16 -4.92
N THR A 130 12.80 -3.95 -5.52
CA THR A 130 12.87 -5.41 -5.37
C THR A 130 14.22 -5.85 -5.91
N ALA A 131 14.96 -6.63 -5.12
CA ALA A 131 16.34 -7.01 -5.34
C ALA A 131 16.63 -7.54 -6.78
N CYS A 132 16.95 -6.62 -7.69
CA CYS A 132 17.84 -6.80 -8.83
C CYS A 132 18.04 -5.39 -9.44
N HIS A 133 19.29 -4.94 -9.50
CA HIS A 133 19.78 -3.68 -10.12
C HIS A 133 19.82 -2.42 -9.22
N GLN A 134 21.03 -2.22 -8.68
CA GLN A 134 21.66 -1.09 -7.98
C GLN A 134 20.91 0.24 -7.76
N PRO A 135 21.11 0.93 -6.61
CA PRO A 135 20.56 2.26 -6.36
C PRO A 135 21.06 3.30 -7.38
N ILE A 136 20.14 4.06 -7.98
CA ILE A 136 20.49 5.25 -8.74
C ILE A 136 20.58 6.39 -7.72
N CYS A 137 21.79 6.67 -7.24
CA CYS A 137 22.08 7.95 -6.61
C CYS A 137 22.28 8.96 -7.74
N ALA A 138 21.35 9.90 -7.92
CA ALA A 138 21.58 11.08 -8.75
C ALA A 138 22.65 11.95 -8.06
N ARG A 139 23.93 11.64 -8.29
CA ARG A 139 25.04 12.56 -7.99
C ARG A 139 25.21 13.48 -9.20
N ASN A 140 24.93 14.75 -8.99
CA ASN A 140 25.40 15.83 -9.85
C ASN A 140 26.94 15.84 -9.76
N SER A 141 27.62 15.38 -10.80
CA SER A 141 29.04 15.66 -11.01
C SER A 141 29.16 16.83 -11.99
N GLY A 142 29.24 18.04 -11.43
CA GLY A 142 29.74 19.19 -12.17
C GLY A 142 31.28 19.19 -12.13
N HIS A 143 31.90 19.24 -13.31
CA HIS A 143 32.78 20.31 -13.77
C HIS A 143 33.22 20.03 -15.21
#